data_AF-A0AAW1S8V8-F1
#
_entry.id   AF-A0AAW1S8V8-F1
#
_cell.length_a   1.000
_cell.length_b   1.000
_cell.length_c   1.000
_cell.angle_alpha   90.00
_cell.angle_beta   90.00
_cell.angle_gamma   90.00
#
_symmetry.space_group_name_H-M   'P 1'
#
loop_
_entity.id
_entity.type
_entity.pdbx_description
1 polymer ?
#
loop_
_entity_poly.entity_id
_entity_poly.type
_entity_poly.pdbx_seq_one_letter_code
_entity_poly.pdbx_strand_id
1 'polypeptide(L)'
;MLPPKQHILFDQALLGGLNESDSMFAFLDQMVPAPEPANNMMLYGAAANLGDAALAGAVRDPMAWGGGLTPAHKAERLHLAREKNKEAQKAFRRRQKAKQAEIEKRMVDLAAQLEALQHENKTLHRQNQTLQSALVVRSSEGVLQAAPRPAKDASVSPSGQAAWLPWNGRGSMREMATTLVEAQVGRLAAPARVAPVTGSWQPWADRGGKPSAMAALVLTLGEGVERFRLTPEGARGFTMEGMRAIWKELVKRCAGHLVNAANDATGRAAQEIEGLTREFVGLSNYLAVNNPRLINDLHFQSAEKTEPQLPPNASLWSSILLSLRFTDEQKAELLRARRTYFMRVGPLLQERATIQSCLLVVDERLAGSSVDDLQLNELSEALQRNLQNMHYAKCLFMMRAWYQVLTPMQVATFIVHAYPRPPDMMAVCAVLAEQAGELPVSALLRAPKPREVPVLGSSPNLEPPCTGSIFDVETHPASPPAS
;
A
#
# COMPACT_ATOMS: atom_id res chain seq x y z
N MET A 1 27.93 36.28 -17.18
CA MET A 1 27.52 36.28 -15.76
C MET A 1 26.00 36.32 -15.70
N LEU A 2 25.36 35.18 -15.48
CA LEU A 2 23.89 35.05 -15.33
C LEU A 2 23.57 34.76 -13.85
N PRO A 3 22.43 35.22 -13.30
CA PRO A 3 22.22 35.22 -11.86
C PRO A 3 21.72 33.86 -11.32
N PRO A 4 22.16 33.46 -10.11
CA PRO A 4 21.72 32.22 -9.48
C PRO A 4 20.45 32.49 -8.67
N LYS A 5 19.26 32.32 -9.26
CA LYS A 5 17.99 32.47 -8.50
C LYS A 5 16.90 31.42 -8.77
N GLN A 6 17.15 30.39 -9.59
CA GLN A 6 16.11 29.40 -9.90
C GLN A 6 16.16 28.09 -9.10
N HIS A 7 17.23 27.80 -8.35
CA HIS A 7 17.29 26.57 -7.56
C HIS A 7 16.49 26.60 -6.23
N ILE A 8 16.22 27.78 -5.66
CA ILE A 8 15.57 27.88 -4.33
C ILE A 8 14.03 27.78 -4.41
N LEU A 9 13.42 28.07 -5.57
CA LEU A 9 11.97 28.00 -5.74
C LEU A 9 11.45 26.57 -5.99
N PHE A 10 12.31 25.67 -6.47
CA PHE A 10 11.93 24.27 -6.74
C PHE A 10 11.73 23.47 -5.43
N ASP A 11 12.57 23.72 -4.42
CA ASP A 11 12.46 23.10 -3.09
C ASP A 11 11.22 23.54 -2.29
N GLN A 12 10.67 24.73 -2.57
CA GLN A 12 9.47 25.23 -1.90
C GLN A 12 8.19 24.66 -2.52
N ALA A 13 8.16 24.40 -3.82
CA ALA A 13 7.03 23.77 -4.50
C ALA A 13 6.94 22.25 -4.22
N LEU A 14 8.08 21.59 -4.02
CA LEU A 14 8.18 20.17 -3.62
C LEU A 14 7.69 19.89 -2.19
N LEU A 15 7.62 20.92 -1.33
CA LEU A 15 7.30 20.76 0.10
C LEU A 15 6.10 21.59 0.57
N GLY A 16 5.57 22.49 -0.26
CA GLY A 16 4.56 23.50 0.13
C GLY A 16 3.09 23.09 -0.06
N GLY A 17 2.81 21.89 -0.58
CA GLY A 17 1.45 21.46 -0.95
C GLY A 17 0.90 20.26 -0.16
N LEU A 18 1.51 19.89 0.97
CA LEU A 18 1.06 18.74 1.76
C LEU A 18 -0.06 19.16 2.73
N ASN A 19 -1.31 19.02 2.32
CA ASN A 19 -2.38 18.81 3.29
C ASN A 19 -2.11 17.46 3.97
N GLU A 20 -1.98 17.46 5.30
CA GLU A 20 -1.55 16.31 6.10
C GLU A 20 -2.47 15.06 5.95
N SER A 21 -3.66 15.23 5.37
CA SER A 21 -4.65 14.19 5.09
C SER A 21 -4.69 13.68 3.65
N ASP A 22 -4.08 14.37 2.68
CA ASP A 22 -4.04 13.90 1.29
C ASP A 22 -2.97 12.83 1.18
N SER A 23 -3.40 11.60 0.86
CA SER A 23 -2.61 10.38 0.85
C SER A 23 -1.17 10.65 0.38
N MET A 24 -0.26 10.75 1.35
CA MET A 24 1.19 10.87 1.14
C MET A 24 1.70 9.81 0.15
N PHE A 25 0.98 8.69 0.02
CA PHE A 25 1.24 7.63 -0.93
C PHE A 25 0.90 8.01 -2.38
N ALA A 26 -0.18 8.76 -2.62
CA ALA A 26 -0.46 9.33 -3.94
C ALA A 26 0.56 10.42 -4.31
N PHE A 27 1.01 11.21 -3.33
CA PHE A 27 2.04 12.23 -3.53
C PHE A 27 3.41 11.62 -3.88
N LEU A 28 3.87 10.60 -3.14
CA LEU A 28 5.16 9.94 -3.41
C LEU A 28 5.20 9.19 -4.76
N ASP A 29 4.03 8.85 -5.32
CA ASP A 29 3.87 8.21 -6.63
C ASP A 29 3.63 9.26 -7.75
N GLN A 30 2.94 10.38 -7.48
CA GLN A 30 2.74 11.50 -8.43
C GLN A 30 4.01 12.32 -8.71
N MET A 31 5.04 12.25 -7.86
CA MET A 31 6.33 12.90 -8.12
C MET A 31 7.26 12.08 -9.03
N VAL A 32 6.72 11.04 -9.66
CA VAL A 32 7.34 10.33 -10.78
C VAL A 32 6.62 10.80 -12.05
N PRO A 33 7.25 11.59 -12.94
CA PRO A 33 6.72 11.70 -14.29
C PRO A 33 6.68 10.28 -14.87
N ALA A 34 5.51 9.84 -15.34
CA ALA A 34 5.40 8.57 -16.04
C ALA A 34 6.46 8.57 -17.16
N PRO A 35 7.33 7.54 -17.26
CA PRO A 35 8.23 7.47 -18.39
C PRO A 35 7.37 7.45 -19.63
N GLU A 36 7.55 8.45 -20.51
CA GLU A 36 7.04 8.33 -21.87
C GLU A 36 7.52 6.98 -22.42
N PRO A 37 6.70 6.25 -23.19
CA PRO A 37 7.13 5.01 -23.78
C PRO A 37 8.26 5.30 -24.78
N ALA A 38 9.50 5.29 -24.28
CA ALA A 38 10.69 5.32 -25.10
C ALA A 38 10.56 4.15 -26.06
N ASN A 39 10.59 4.52 -27.34
CA ASN A 39 10.30 3.69 -28.50
C ASN A 39 11.37 2.59 -28.64
N ASN A 40 11.27 1.55 -27.81
CA ASN A 40 12.24 0.46 -27.73
C ASN A 40 11.90 -0.61 -28.78
N MET A 41 11.95 -0.22 -30.06
CA MET A 41 11.55 -1.06 -31.20
C MET A 41 12.73 -1.83 -31.84
N MET A 42 13.93 -1.82 -31.25
CA MET A 42 15.15 -2.33 -31.89
C MET A 42 15.92 -3.43 -31.13
N LEU A 43 15.41 -3.96 -30.01
CA LEU A 43 16.15 -4.96 -29.20
C LEU A 43 15.42 -6.29 -28.95
N TYR A 44 14.57 -6.74 -29.89
CA TYR A 44 13.92 -8.06 -29.84
C TYR A 44 14.42 -9.07 -30.89
N GLY A 45 15.59 -8.82 -31.52
CA GLY A 45 16.16 -9.71 -32.54
C GLY A 45 16.93 -10.93 -32.03
N ALA A 46 17.38 -10.95 -30.77
CA ALA A 46 18.35 -11.96 -30.32
C ALA A 46 17.76 -13.17 -29.56
N ALA A 47 16.47 -13.18 -29.23
CA ALA A 47 15.85 -14.26 -28.44
C ALA A 47 15.28 -15.43 -29.29
N ALA A 48 15.49 -15.44 -30.61
CA ALA A 48 14.92 -16.45 -31.51
C ALA A 48 15.73 -17.75 -31.63
N ASN A 49 16.94 -17.84 -31.06
CA ASN A 49 17.83 -19.01 -31.18
C ASN A 49 17.91 -19.91 -29.92
N LEU A 50 17.07 -19.69 -28.91
CA LEU A 50 16.99 -20.56 -27.72
C LEU A 50 15.95 -21.70 -27.83
N GLY A 51 15.35 -21.87 -29.02
CA GLY A 51 14.26 -22.82 -29.26
C GLY A 51 14.62 -24.31 -29.18
N ASP A 52 15.91 -24.67 -29.30
CA ASP A 52 16.34 -26.08 -29.25
C ASP A 52 16.69 -26.56 -27.82
N ALA A 53 16.93 -25.66 -26.86
CA ALA A 53 17.28 -26.04 -25.49
C ALA A 53 16.06 -26.30 -24.59
N ALA A 54 14.91 -25.64 -24.87
CA ALA A 54 13.71 -25.76 -24.04
C ALA A 54 12.90 -27.05 -24.28
N LEU A 55 13.20 -27.80 -25.35
CA LEU A 55 12.63 -29.14 -25.60
C LEU A 55 13.36 -30.26 -24.87
N ALA A 56 14.54 -29.99 -24.27
CA ALA A 56 15.30 -30.96 -23.50
C ALA A 56 14.84 -31.09 -22.02
N GLY A 57 14.13 -30.09 -21.48
CA GLY A 57 13.78 -30.02 -20.06
C GLY A 57 12.42 -30.63 -19.66
N ALA A 58 11.61 -31.08 -20.63
CA ALA A 58 10.28 -31.67 -20.38
C ALA A 58 10.23 -33.18 -20.69
N VAL A 59 11.38 -33.85 -20.69
CA VAL A 59 11.47 -35.32 -20.73
C VAL A 59 11.47 -35.82 -19.29
N ARG A 60 10.28 -35.98 -18.71
CA ARG A 60 10.07 -36.99 -17.66
C ARG A 60 10.46 -38.35 -18.25
N ASP A 61 11.21 -39.13 -17.48
CA ASP A 61 11.79 -40.45 -17.79
C ASP A 61 11.12 -41.21 -18.96
N PRO A 62 11.85 -41.50 -20.06
CA PRO A 62 11.31 -42.28 -21.16
C PRO A 62 11.30 -43.81 -20.91
N MET A 63 11.62 -44.29 -19.71
CA MET A 63 11.78 -45.73 -19.47
C MET A 63 10.48 -46.53 -19.25
N ALA A 64 9.29 -45.90 -19.19
CA ALA A 64 8.07 -46.63 -18.85
C ALA A 64 7.07 -46.91 -20.01
N TRP A 65 7.38 -46.53 -21.25
CA TRP A 65 6.52 -46.84 -22.42
C TRP A 65 7.26 -47.73 -23.42
N GLY A 66 7.62 -48.92 -22.96
CA GLY A 66 8.12 -50.02 -23.78
C GLY A 66 7.02 -50.62 -24.66
N GLY A 67 6.72 -49.94 -25.77
CA GLY A 67 5.90 -50.47 -26.87
C GLY A 67 6.51 -50.02 -28.19
N GLY A 68 7.01 -50.96 -29.00
CA GLY A 68 7.81 -50.77 -30.21
C GLY A 68 7.19 -49.87 -31.29
N LEU A 69 7.21 -48.55 -31.08
CA LEU A 69 6.91 -47.57 -32.11
C LEU A 69 8.01 -47.62 -33.18
N THR A 70 7.63 -48.06 -34.37
CA THR A 70 8.49 -48.06 -35.56
C THR A 70 9.03 -46.65 -35.83
N PRO A 71 10.21 -46.51 -36.46
CA PRO A 71 10.79 -45.21 -36.81
C PRO A 71 9.82 -44.28 -37.58
N ALA A 72 8.92 -44.86 -38.39
CA ALA A 72 7.88 -44.13 -39.11
C ALA A 72 6.92 -43.36 -38.18
N HIS A 73 6.43 -44.00 -37.11
CA HIS A 73 5.54 -43.35 -36.14
C HIS A 73 6.25 -42.25 -35.34
N LYS A 74 7.56 -42.40 -35.08
CA LYS A 74 8.34 -41.34 -34.44
C LYS A 74 8.46 -40.10 -35.34
N ALA A 75 8.70 -40.29 -36.64
CA ALA A 75 8.75 -39.20 -37.61
C ALA A 75 7.40 -38.47 -37.74
N GLU A 76 6.30 -39.21 -37.79
CA GLU A 76 4.95 -38.65 -37.83
C GLU A 76 4.62 -37.82 -36.58
N ARG A 77 4.94 -38.33 -35.39
CA ARG A 77 4.75 -37.58 -34.13
C ARG A 77 5.59 -36.30 -34.09
N LEU A 78 6.83 -36.34 -34.57
CA LEU A 78 7.68 -35.14 -34.64
C LEU A 78 7.11 -34.11 -35.63
N HIS A 79 6.56 -34.55 -36.76
CA HIS A 79 5.89 -33.69 -37.72
C HIS A 79 4.65 -33.01 -37.11
N LEU A 80 3.78 -33.78 -36.44
CA LEU A 80 2.61 -33.25 -35.75
C LEU A 80 2.99 -32.26 -34.62
N ALA A 81 4.07 -32.53 -33.90
CA ALA A 81 4.57 -31.61 -32.87
C ALA A 81 5.08 -30.29 -33.47
N ARG A 82 5.76 -30.34 -34.63
CA ARG A 82 6.23 -29.14 -35.34
C ARG A 82 5.06 -28.29 -35.86
N GLU A 83 4.04 -28.92 -36.41
CA GLU A 83 2.83 -28.21 -36.87
C GLU A 83 2.08 -27.56 -35.70
N LYS A 84 1.88 -28.27 -34.58
CA LYS A 84 1.30 -27.69 -33.36
C LYS A 84 2.11 -26.51 -32.81
N ASN A 85 3.44 -26.57 -32.86
CA ASN A 85 4.30 -25.47 -32.42
C ASN A 85 4.16 -24.25 -33.37
N LYS A 86 4.14 -24.46 -34.69
CA LYS A 86 3.88 -23.38 -35.67
C LYS A 86 2.53 -22.71 -35.44
N GLU A 87 1.48 -23.49 -35.19
CA GLU A 87 0.15 -22.95 -34.87
C GLU A 87 0.15 -22.16 -33.56
N ALA A 88 0.80 -22.68 -32.51
CA ALA A 88 0.94 -22.00 -31.23
C ALA A 88 1.69 -20.66 -31.37
N GLN A 89 2.78 -20.63 -32.14
CA GLN A 89 3.53 -19.39 -32.43
C GLN A 89 2.69 -18.39 -33.22
N LYS A 90 1.93 -18.85 -34.23
CA LYS A 90 1.01 -18.01 -35.00
C LYS A 90 -0.09 -17.43 -34.11
N ALA A 91 -0.66 -18.24 -33.21
CA ALA A 91 -1.65 -17.79 -32.24
C ALA A 91 -1.07 -16.77 -31.25
N PHE A 92 0.15 -16.99 -30.77
CA PHE A 92 0.85 -16.05 -29.89
C PHE A 92 1.08 -14.70 -30.58
N ARG A 93 1.61 -14.69 -31.81
CA ARG A 93 1.81 -13.46 -32.61
C ARG A 93 0.49 -12.74 -32.87
N ARG A 94 -0.60 -13.48 -33.14
CA ARG A 94 -1.95 -12.90 -33.29
C ARG A 94 -2.43 -12.24 -31.99
N ARG A 95 -2.23 -12.86 -30.83
CA ARG A 95 -2.59 -12.28 -29.52
C ARG A 95 -1.77 -11.03 -29.21
N GLN A 96 -0.48 -11.03 -29.50
CA GLN A 96 0.37 -9.84 -29.34
C GLN A 96 -0.08 -8.69 -30.24
N LYS A 97 -0.34 -8.98 -31.53
CA LYS A 97 -0.86 -7.97 -32.46
C LYS A 97 -2.23 -7.43 -32.03
N ALA A 98 -3.12 -8.30 -31.55
CA ALA A 98 -4.43 -7.88 -31.04
C ALA A 98 -4.30 -7.00 -29.79
N LYS A 99 -3.39 -7.36 -28.86
CA LYS A 99 -3.10 -6.56 -27.67
C LYS A 99 -2.52 -5.19 -28.01
N GLN A 100 -1.60 -5.13 -28.99
CA GLN A 100 -1.04 -3.87 -29.46
C GLN A 100 -2.11 -2.98 -30.10
N ALA A 101 -2.96 -3.54 -30.97
CA ALA A 101 -4.09 -2.81 -31.57
C ALA A 101 -5.10 -2.32 -30.51
N GLU A 102 -5.34 -3.07 -29.44
CA GLU A 102 -6.20 -2.65 -28.33
C GLU A 102 -5.59 -1.47 -27.55
N ILE A 103 -4.28 -1.49 -27.31
CA ILE A 103 -3.55 -0.40 -26.64
C ILE A 103 -3.57 0.87 -27.52
N GLU A 104 -3.27 0.74 -28.82
CA GLU A 104 -3.33 1.85 -29.77
C GLU A 104 -4.73 2.47 -29.82
N LYS A 105 -5.79 1.63 -29.84
CA LYS A 105 -7.17 2.11 -29.75
C LYS A 105 -7.42 2.89 -28.46
N ARG A 106 -6.99 2.39 -27.31
CA ARG A 106 -7.15 3.09 -26.02
C ARG A 106 -6.40 4.42 -25.98
N MET A 107 -5.23 4.51 -26.60
CA MET A 107 -4.50 5.79 -26.70
C MET A 107 -5.27 6.82 -27.52
N VAL A 108 -5.86 6.41 -28.65
CA VAL A 108 -6.72 7.29 -29.46
C VAL A 108 -7.95 7.73 -28.68
N ASP A 109 -8.63 6.81 -28.00
CA ASP A 109 -9.82 7.11 -27.19
C ASP A 109 -9.50 8.07 -26.03
N LEU A 110 -8.37 7.88 -25.34
CA LEU A 110 -7.93 8.77 -24.25
C LEU A 110 -7.49 10.15 -24.78
N ALA A 111 -6.81 10.22 -25.93
CA ALA A 111 -6.45 11.49 -26.55
C ALA A 111 -7.71 12.32 -26.90
N ALA A 112 -8.74 11.68 -27.47
CA ALA A 112 -10.01 12.33 -27.75
C ALA A 112 -10.73 12.82 -26.48
N GLN A 113 -10.67 12.06 -25.38
CA GLN A 113 -11.22 12.50 -24.08
C GLN A 113 -10.47 13.72 -23.53
N LEU A 114 -9.15 13.75 -23.64
CA LEU A 114 -8.34 14.90 -23.22
C LEU A 114 -8.67 16.14 -24.04
N GLU A 115 -8.81 16.03 -25.35
CA GLU A 115 -9.22 17.15 -26.21
C GLU A 115 -10.61 17.68 -25.84
N ALA A 116 -11.58 16.78 -25.58
CA ALA A 116 -12.92 17.16 -25.15
C ALA A 116 -12.90 17.91 -23.80
N LEU A 117 -12.18 17.40 -22.81
CA LEU A 117 -12.04 18.05 -21.50
C LEU A 117 -11.29 19.40 -21.59
N GLN A 118 -10.28 19.51 -22.46
CA GLN A 118 -9.61 20.78 -22.71
C GLN A 118 -10.55 21.81 -23.35
N HIS A 119 -11.42 21.38 -24.27
CA HIS A 119 -12.42 22.25 -24.88
C HIS A 119 -13.47 22.72 -23.85
N GLU A 120 -13.95 21.81 -22.99
CA GLU A 120 -14.87 22.13 -21.90
C GLU A 120 -14.25 23.12 -20.90
N ASN A 121 -13.00 22.87 -20.48
CA ASN A 121 -12.28 23.76 -19.58
C ASN A 121 -12.10 25.17 -20.17
N LYS A 122 -11.72 25.28 -21.46
CA LYS A 122 -11.67 26.56 -22.18
C LYS A 122 -13.03 27.27 -22.20
N THR A 123 -14.11 26.52 -22.33
CA THR A 123 -15.49 27.06 -22.32
C THR A 123 -15.86 27.61 -20.94
N LEU A 124 -15.62 26.82 -19.88
CA LEU A 124 -15.85 27.24 -18.49
C LEU A 124 -14.98 28.45 -18.11
N HIS A 125 -13.74 28.50 -18.59
CA HIS A 125 -12.86 29.65 -18.36
C HIS A 125 -13.42 30.94 -18.97
N ARG A 126 -13.94 30.89 -20.22
CA ARG A 126 -14.64 32.02 -20.86
C ARG A 126 -15.90 32.43 -20.10
N GLN A 127 -16.68 31.46 -19.60
CA GLN A 127 -17.86 31.74 -18.79
C GLN A 127 -17.50 32.44 -17.47
N ASN A 128 -16.48 31.94 -16.76
CA ASN A 128 -15.99 32.57 -15.53
C ASN A 128 -15.46 33.99 -15.80
N GLN A 129 -14.73 34.20 -16.88
CA GLN A 129 -14.28 35.54 -17.29
C GLN A 129 -15.46 36.50 -17.56
N THR A 130 -16.54 35.99 -18.14
CA THR A 130 -17.76 36.76 -18.41
C THR A 130 -18.48 37.12 -17.11
N LEU A 131 -18.62 36.17 -16.19
CA LEU A 131 -19.20 36.39 -14.86
C LEU A 131 -18.38 37.38 -14.02
N GLN A 132 -17.05 37.26 -14.03
CA GLN A 132 -16.16 38.21 -13.38
C GLN A 132 -16.33 39.63 -13.97
N SER A 133 -16.43 39.75 -15.29
CA SER A 133 -16.68 41.05 -15.94
C SER A 133 -18.05 41.63 -15.55
N ALA A 134 -19.10 40.81 -15.49
CA ALA A 134 -20.43 41.22 -15.05
C ALA A 134 -20.45 41.68 -13.57
N LEU A 135 -19.68 41.01 -12.70
CA LEU A 135 -19.52 41.44 -11.31
C LEU A 135 -18.82 42.79 -11.20
N VAL A 136 -17.79 43.04 -12.01
CA VAL A 136 -17.11 44.35 -12.06
C VAL A 136 -18.08 45.45 -12.49
N VAL A 137 -18.85 45.25 -13.56
CA VAL A 137 -19.87 46.21 -14.01
C VAL A 137 -20.89 46.48 -12.92
N ARG A 138 -21.45 45.43 -12.29
CA ARG A 138 -22.41 45.57 -11.19
C ARG A 138 -21.82 46.30 -9.98
N SER A 139 -20.55 46.04 -9.64
CA SER A 139 -19.87 46.74 -8.55
C SER A 139 -19.65 48.22 -8.86
N SER A 140 -19.40 48.58 -10.12
CA SER A 140 -19.28 49.97 -10.55
C SER A 140 -20.62 50.72 -10.59
N GLU A 141 -21.71 50.04 -10.98
CA GLU A 141 -23.06 50.63 -10.99
C GLU A 141 -23.65 50.80 -9.58
N GLY A 142 -23.34 49.89 -8.65
CA GLY A 142 -23.80 49.96 -7.25
C GLY A 142 -23.26 51.17 -6.48
N VAL A 143 -22.13 51.75 -6.92
CA VAL A 143 -21.56 52.97 -6.31
C VAL A 143 -22.34 54.22 -6.73
N LEU A 144 -23.02 54.21 -7.88
CA LEU A 144 -23.78 55.37 -8.39
C LEU A 144 -25.24 55.41 -7.93
N GLN A 145 -25.77 54.35 -7.31
CA GLN A 145 -27.14 54.31 -6.79
C GLN A 145 -27.26 54.40 -5.26
N ALA A 146 -26.16 54.67 -4.54
CA ALA A 146 -26.20 55.05 -3.13
C ALA A 146 -26.67 56.51 -2.96
N ALA A 147 -27.88 56.81 -3.43
CA ALA A 147 -28.60 58.01 -3.04
C ALA A 147 -28.98 57.89 -1.55
N PRO A 148 -28.84 58.96 -0.74
CA PRO A 148 -29.10 58.92 0.69
C PRO A 148 -30.58 58.62 0.93
N ARG A 149 -30.89 57.40 1.38
CA ARG A 149 -32.24 57.09 1.90
C ARG A 149 -32.41 57.83 3.23
N PRO A 150 -33.46 58.65 3.37
CA PRO A 150 -33.74 59.32 4.64
C PRO A 150 -34.06 58.27 5.70
N ALA A 151 -33.37 58.39 6.83
CA ALA A 151 -33.60 57.62 8.03
C ALA A 151 -35.09 57.66 8.39
N LYS A 152 -35.74 56.49 8.40
CA LYS A 152 -37.00 56.30 9.10
C LYS A 152 -36.89 55.10 9.99
N ASP A 153 -37.19 55.39 11.25
CA ASP A 153 -37.25 54.54 12.41
C ASP A 153 -38.13 53.32 12.23
N ALA A 154 -38.03 52.46 13.25
CA ALA A 154 -38.97 51.44 13.69
C ALA A 154 -38.56 50.00 13.33
N SER A 155 -37.98 49.36 14.34
CA SER A 155 -38.49 48.13 14.98
C SER A 155 -39.26 47.15 14.08
N VAL A 156 -38.78 45.90 14.07
CA VAL A 156 -39.54 44.69 14.43
C VAL A 156 -38.72 43.46 14.02
N SER A 157 -38.33 42.65 15.02
CA SER A 157 -37.96 41.25 14.86
C SER A 157 -39.15 40.45 14.31
N PRO A 158 -38.91 39.39 13.52
CA PRO A 158 -38.91 38.09 14.18
C PRO A 158 -37.85 37.11 13.67
N SER A 159 -37.49 36.25 14.61
CA SER A 159 -36.79 34.97 14.46
C SER A 159 -37.31 34.13 13.29
N GLY A 160 -36.46 33.88 12.30
CA GLY A 160 -36.61 32.81 11.32
C GLY A 160 -35.60 31.71 11.62
N GLN A 161 -35.96 30.75 12.48
CA GLN A 161 -35.22 29.49 12.65
C GLN A 161 -35.34 28.70 11.34
N ALA A 162 -34.22 28.56 10.61
CA ALA A 162 -34.12 27.63 9.51
C ALA A 162 -34.02 26.20 10.08
N ALA A 163 -35.15 25.50 10.08
CA ALA A 163 -35.23 24.08 10.35
C ALA A 163 -34.54 23.30 9.22
N TRP A 164 -33.31 22.84 9.48
CA TRP A 164 -32.67 21.81 8.68
C TRP A 164 -33.39 20.48 8.95
N LEU A 165 -34.11 19.96 7.95
CA LEU A 165 -34.72 18.63 7.98
C LEU A 165 -33.61 17.56 8.04
N PRO A 166 -33.70 16.54 8.91
CA PRO A 166 -32.78 15.41 8.88
C PRO A 166 -33.10 14.50 7.69
N TRP A 167 -32.06 14.17 6.92
CA TRP A 167 -32.11 13.22 5.84
C TRP A 167 -32.21 11.80 6.42
N ASN A 168 -33.43 11.28 6.53
CA ASN A 168 -33.68 9.89 6.88
C ASN A 168 -33.60 9.04 5.61
N GLY A 169 -32.59 8.18 5.49
CA GLY A 169 -32.45 7.30 4.33
C GLY A 169 -31.36 6.23 4.45
N ARG A 170 -31.81 5.02 4.86
CA ARG A 170 -31.16 3.69 4.78
C ARG A 170 -30.11 3.33 5.83
N GLY A 171 -30.57 2.51 6.77
CA GLY A 171 -29.74 1.70 7.64
C GLY A 171 -28.80 0.81 6.84
N SER A 172 -27.52 1.09 7.00
CA SER A 172 -26.38 0.31 6.55
C SER A 172 -25.84 -0.48 7.76
N MET A 173 -25.13 -1.60 7.53
CA MET A 173 -24.38 -2.35 8.55
C MET A 173 -23.58 -1.46 9.53
N ARG A 174 -23.22 -0.24 9.10
CA ARG A 174 -22.60 0.79 9.90
C ARG A 174 -23.40 1.21 11.14
N GLU A 175 -24.74 1.30 11.06
CA GLU A 175 -25.59 1.71 12.19
C GLU A 175 -25.69 0.63 13.27
N MET A 176 -25.74 -0.66 12.90
CA MET A 176 -25.68 -1.77 13.87
C MET A 176 -24.34 -1.82 14.60
N ALA A 177 -23.24 -1.48 13.93
CA ALA A 177 -21.91 -1.45 14.55
C ALA A 177 -21.70 -0.24 15.47
N THR A 178 -22.36 0.91 15.21
CA THR A 178 -22.20 2.12 16.04
C THR A 178 -23.13 2.13 17.26
N THR A 179 -24.39 1.73 17.13
CA THR A 179 -25.34 1.73 18.26
C THR A 179 -25.06 0.68 19.33
N LEU A 180 -24.44 -0.46 19.00
CA LEU A 180 -24.05 -1.46 20.02
C LEU A 180 -22.83 -1.01 20.84
N VAL A 181 -21.89 -0.28 20.24
CA VAL A 181 -20.61 0.10 20.87
C VAL A 181 -20.75 1.26 21.86
N GLU A 182 -21.67 2.20 21.61
CA GLU A 182 -21.94 3.32 22.53
C GLU A 182 -22.64 2.87 23.83
N ALA A 183 -23.38 1.76 23.82
CA ALA A 183 -24.04 1.22 25.01
C ALA A 183 -23.09 0.47 25.98
N GLN A 184 -21.83 0.21 25.60
CA GLN A 184 -20.88 -0.63 26.34
C GLN A 184 -19.70 0.14 26.98
N VAL A 185 -19.82 1.48 27.09
CA VAL A 185 -18.73 2.39 27.50
C VAL A 185 -18.29 2.25 28.97
N GLY A 186 -19.03 1.53 29.84
CA GLY A 186 -18.77 1.54 31.29
C GLY A 186 -17.97 0.38 31.91
N ARG A 187 -17.64 -0.71 31.22
CA ARG A 187 -17.20 -1.97 31.90
C ARG A 187 -16.11 -2.79 31.21
N LEU A 188 -14.97 -2.18 30.85
CA LEU A 188 -13.78 -2.96 30.48
C LEU A 188 -12.65 -2.65 31.46
N ALA A 189 -12.24 -3.68 32.21
CA ALA A 189 -11.08 -3.63 33.09
C ALA A 189 -9.80 -3.45 32.25
N ALA A 190 -8.81 -2.75 32.82
CA ALA A 190 -7.51 -2.53 32.19
C ALA A 190 -6.88 -3.88 31.77
N PRO A 191 -6.41 -4.03 30.51
CA PRO A 191 -5.85 -5.30 30.06
C PRO A 191 -4.53 -5.60 30.79
N ALA A 192 -4.38 -6.86 31.20
CA ALA A 192 -3.11 -7.39 31.65
C ALA A 192 -2.04 -7.19 30.56
N ARG A 193 -0.82 -6.81 30.95
CA ARG A 193 0.32 -6.68 30.03
C ARG A 193 0.52 -8.00 29.28
N VAL A 194 0.20 -8.00 27.99
CA VAL A 194 0.53 -9.12 27.09
C VAL A 194 2.06 -9.19 27.01
N ALA A 195 2.63 -10.34 27.36
CA ALA A 195 4.07 -10.56 27.21
C ALA A 195 4.45 -10.33 25.74
N PRO A 196 5.56 -9.63 25.44
CA PRO A 196 5.98 -9.42 24.06
C PRO A 196 6.12 -10.77 23.38
N VAL A 197 5.44 -10.97 22.25
CA VAL A 197 5.66 -12.13 21.38
C VAL A 197 7.10 -12.04 20.88
N THR A 198 8.02 -12.74 21.54
CA THR A 198 9.43 -12.82 21.17
C THR A 198 9.61 -13.79 20.00
N GLY A 199 8.97 -13.51 18.87
CA GLY A 199 9.43 -14.02 17.58
C GLY A 199 10.60 -13.14 17.15
N SER A 200 11.83 -13.65 17.20
CA SER A 200 13.02 -12.90 16.78
C SER A 200 13.02 -12.72 15.26
N TRP A 201 12.34 -11.69 14.77
CA TRP A 201 12.51 -11.20 13.41
C TRP A 201 13.83 -10.43 13.35
N GLN A 202 14.93 -11.15 13.14
CA GLN A 202 16.22 -10.51 12.85
C GLN A 202 16.08 -9.63 11.59
N PRO A 203 16.71 -8.44 11.56
CA PRO A 203 16.69 -7.56 10.40
C PRO A 203 17.14 -8.29 9.14
N TRP A 204 16.26 -8.38 8.13
CA TRP A 204 16.60 -8.92 6.81
C TRP A 204 17.74 -8.13 6.12
N ALA A 205 17.92 -6.86 6.49
CA ALA A 205 18.85 -5.93 5.84
C ALA A 205 20.33 -6.27 6.09
N ASP A 206 20.66 -6.91 7.22
CA ASP A 206 22.05 -7.16 7.59
C ASP A 206 22.61 -8.48 7.03
N ARG A 207 21.78 -9.30 6.37
CA ARG A 207 22.23 -10.64 5.94
C ARG A 207 22.96 -10.70 4.61
N GLY A 208 23.10 -9.61 3.85
CA GLY A 208 23.89 -9.58 2.59
C GLY A 208 23.64 -10.74 1.63
N GLY A 209 22.53 -11.46 1.81
CA GLY A 209 22.36 -12.85 1.42
C GLY A 209 20.95 -12.98 0.89
N LYS A 210 20.84 -13.67 -0.24
CA LYS A 210 19.57 -13.89 -0.96
C LYS A 210 18.46 -14.15 0.05
N PRO A 211 17.31 -13.46 -0.04
CA PRO A 211 16.22 -13.63 0.92
C PRO A 211 15.97 -15.11 1.10
N SER A 212 16.32 -15.63 2.28
CA SER A 212 16.09 -17.02 2.64
C SER A 212 14.63 -17.30 2.32
N ALA A 213 14.39 -18.32 1.48
CA ALA A 213 13.07 -18.63 0.97
C ALA A 213 12.06 -18.59 2.14
N MET A 214 11.22 -17.55 2.17
CA MET A 214 10.24 -17.44 3.25
C MET A 214 9.39 -18.70 3.21
N ALA A 215 9.26 -19.36 4.36
CA ALA A 215 8.38 -20.50 4.48
C ALA A 215 6.97 -20.08 4.03
N ALA A 216 6.29 -20.99 3.33
CA ALA A 216 4.93 -20.72 2.86
C ALA A 216 4.00 -20.39 4.05
N LEU A 217 3.22 -19.32 3.91
CA LEU A 217 2.24 -18.92 4.91
C LEU A 217 1.03 -19.84 4.85
N VAL A 218 0.53 -20.29 6.01
CA VAL A 218 -0.67 -21.13 6.10
C VAL A 218 -1.80 -20.31 6.75
N LEU A 219 -2.93 -20.19 6.05
CA LEU A 219 -4.13 -19.48 6.50
C LEU A 219 -5.27 -20.48 6.78
N THR A 220 -6.09 -20.19 7.78
CA THR A 220 -7.29 -20.96 8.15
C THR A 220 -8.60 -20.20 7.85
N LEU A 221 -8.51 -19.14 7.05
CA LEU A 221 -9.61 -18.21 6.77
C LEU A 221 -10.77 -18.75 5.90
N GLY A 222 -10.79 -20.03 5.53
CA GLY A 222 -11.86 -20.65 4.74
C GLY A 222 -13.03 -21.21 5.57
N GLU A 223 -14.27 -21.01 5.09
CA GLU A 223 -15.43 -21.79 5.55
C GLU A 223 -15.26 -23.24 5.03
N GLY A 224 -14.71 -24.10 5.87
CA GLY A 224 -14.29 -25.45 5.50
C GLY A 224 -12.79 -25.60 5.71
N VAL A 225 -12.39 -26.67 6.40
CA VAL A 225 -11.08 -26.91 7.07
C VAL A 225 -9.86 -26.91 6.12
N GLU A 226 -10.00 -26.52 4.86
CA GLU A 226 -8.88 -26.43 3.93
C GLU A 226 -7.96 -25.26 4.29
N ARG A 227 -6.81 -25.63 4.86
CA ARG A 227 -5.69 -24.73 5.10
C ARG A 227 -5.17 -24.22 3.77
N PHE A 228 -5.31 -22.92 3.52
CA PHE A 228 -4.76 -22.28 2.33
C PHE A 228 -3.26 -22.01 2.54
N ARG A 229 -2.41 -22.61 1.70
CA ARG A 229 -0.95 -22.44 1.76
C ARG A 229 -0.47 -21.49 0.67
N LEU A 230 0.05 -20.33 1.07
CA LEU A 230 0.56 -19.29 0.18
C LEU A 230 2.10 -19.35 0.10
N THR A 231 2.62 -19.92 -0.99
CA THR A 231 4.08 -19.90 -1.29
C THR A 231 4.52 -18.51 -1.76
N PRO A 232 5.83 -18.19 -1.79
CA PRO A 232 6.31 -16.92 -2.32
C PRO A 232 5.88 -16.69 -3.78
N GLU A 233 5.90 -17.75 -4.60
CA GLU A 233 5.42 -17.74 -5.98
C GLU A 233 3.91 -17.46 -6.04
N GLY A 234 3.14 -18.11 -5.15
CA GLY A 234 1.70 -17.89 -5.01
C GLY A 234 1.38 -16.46 -4.58
N ALA A 235 2.17 -15.87 -3.67
CA ALA A 235 2.02 -14.48 -3.25
C ALA A 235 2.30 -13.49 -4.38
N ARG A 236 3.33 -13.73 -5.20
CA ARG A 236 3.62 -12.92 -6.40
C ARG A 236 2.46 -12.95 -7.41
N GLY A 237 1.78 -14.09 -7.53
CA GLY A 237 0.60 -14.27 -8.38
C GLY A 237 -0.73 -13.91 -7.72
N PHE A 238 -0.73 -13.47 -6.46
CA PHE A 238 -1.95 -13.22 -5.70
C PHE A 238 -2.70 -12.00 -6.26
N THR A 239 -4.01 -12.13 -6.45
CA THR A 239 -4.83 -11.12 -7.14
C THR A 239 -5.54 -10.20 -6.17
N MET A 240 -5.91 -9.00 -6.65
CA MET A 240 -6.72 -8.06 -5.89
C MET A 240 -8.09 -8.63 -5.52
N GLU A 241 -8.71 -9.40 -6.42
CA GLU A 241 -9.99 -10.06 -6.15
C GLU A 241 -9.88 -11.08 -5.01
N GLY A 242 -8.82 -11.90 -5.01
CA GLY A 242 -8.54 -12.85 -3.93
C GLY A 242 -8.32 -12.13 -2.60
N MET A 243 -7.56 -11.03 -2.59
CA MET A 243 -7.36 -10.22 -1.38
C MET A 243 -8.66 -9.59 -0.86
N ARG A 244 -9.53 -9.09 -1.74
CA ARG A 244 -10.84 -8.54 -1.36
C ARG A 244 -11.76 -9.61 -0.78
N ALA A 245 -11.75 -10.83 -1.34
CA ALA A 245 -12.53 -11.95 -0.82
C ALA A 245 -12.07 -12.31 0.61
N ILE A 246 -10.76 -12.47 0.82
CA ILE A 246 -10.19 -12.72 2.15
C ILE A 246 -10.53 -11.58 3.11
N TRP A 247 -10.41 -10.33 2.66
CA TRP A 247 -10.70 -9.16 3.50
C TRP A 247 -12.16 -9.11 3.96
N LYS A 248 -13.12 -9.37 3.06
CA LYS A 248 -14.54 -9.42 3.40
C LYS A 248 -14.84 -10.51 4.43
N GLU A 249 -14.26 -11.69 4.25
CA GLU A 249 -14.46 -12.80 5.18
C GLU A 249 -13.83 -12.50 6.55
N LEU A 250 -12.63 -11.92 6.57
CA LEU A 250 -11.99 -11.43 7.80
C LEU A 250 -12.86 -10.44 8.56
N VAL A 251 -13.41 -9.44 7.87
CA VAL A 251 -14.28 -8.41 8.48
C VAL A 251 -15.54 -9.06 9.05
N LYS A 252 -16.20 -9.95 8.29
CA LYS A 252 -17.40 -10.68 8.72
C LYS A 252 -17.13 -11.50 10.00
N ARG A 253 -16.04 -12.28 10.01
CA ARG A 253 -15.67 -13.12 11.17
C ARG A 253 -15.27 -12.28 12.39
N CYS A 254 -14.44 -11.25 12.19
CA CYS A 254 -14.06 -10.33 13.27
C CYS A 254 -15.29 -9.67 13.88
N ALA A 255 -16.22 -9.15 13.06
CA ALA A 255 -17.45 -8.53 13.54
C ALA A 255 -18.30 -9.51 14.38
N GLY A 256 -18.47 -10.75 13.91
CA GLY A 256 -19.21 -11.78 14.65
C GLY A 256 -18.56 -12.13 15.99
N HIS A 257 -17.23 -12.24 16.05
CA HIS A 257 -16.54 -12.56 17.30
C HIS A 257 -16.44 -11.35 18.25
N LEU A 258 -16.32 -10.12 17.76
CA LEU A 258 -16.24 -8.91 18.60
C LEU A 258 -17.47 -8.74 19.49
N VAL A 259 -18.67 -9.00 18.95
CA VAL A 259 -19.92 -8.94 19.72
C VAL A 259 -19.92 -9.95 20.88
N ASN A 260 -19.39 -11.15 20.64
CA ASN A 260 -19.32 -12.20 21.65
C ASN A 260 -18.21 -11.94 22.69
N ALA A 261 -17.05 -11.45 22.24
CA ALA A 261 -15.89 -11.19 23.10
C ALA A 261 -16.09 -9.96 24.00
N ALA A 262 -17.03 -9.06 23.66
CA ALA A 262 -17.36 -7.90 24.51
C ALA A 262 -17.81 -8.29 25.92
N ASN A 263 -18.41 -9.47 26.09
CA ASN A 263 -18.87 -9.97 27.39
C ASN A 263 -17.85 -10.87 28.10
N ASP A 264 -16.89 -11.43 27.35
CA ASP A 264 -15.85 -12.33 27.87
C ASP A 264 -14.56 -12.16 27.07
N ALA A 265 -13.67 -11.32 27.60
CA ALA A 265 -12.38 -11.00 26.97
C ALA A 265 -11.39 -12.19 26.96
N THR A 266 -11.69 -13.26 27.69
CA THR A 266 -10.84 -14.47 27.79
C THR A 266 -11.45 -15.70 27.13
N GLY A 267 -12.71 -15.60 26.71
CA GLY A 267 -13.48 -16.69 26.15
C GLY A 267 -13.02 -17.11 24.77
N ARG A 268 -13.69 -18.14 24.24
CA ARG A 268 -13.42 -18.68 22.90
C ARG A 268 -13.44 -17.60 21.81
N ALA A 269 -14.37 -16.66 21.87
CA ALA A 269 -14.44 -15.59 20.87
C ALA A 269 -13.18 -14.70 20.83
N ALA A 270 -12.57 -14.42 22.00
CA ALA A 270 -11.33 -13.65 22.06
C ALA A 270 -10.14 -14.44 21.48
N GLN A 271 -10.09 -15.75 21.71
CA GLN A 271 -9.08 -16.64 21.12
C GLN A 271 -9.21 -16.72 19.58
N GLU A 272 -10.44 -16.79 19.07
CA GLU A 272 -10.71 -16.76 17.63
C GLU A 272 -10.30 -15.42 17.00
N ILE A 273 -10.56 -14.29 17.68
CA ILE A 273 -10.05 -12.97 17.26
C ILE A 273 -8.52 -12.95 17.20
N GLU A 274 -7.84 -13.51 18.19
CA GLU A 274 -6.38 -13.59 18.20
C GLU A 274 -5.86 -14.40 17.00
N GLY A 275 -6.46 -15.56 16.71
CA GLY A 275 -6.12 -16.35 15.54
C GLY A 275 -6.31 -15.58 14.23
N LEU A 276 -7.49 -14.99 14.03
CA LEU A 276 -7.86 -14.23 12.83
C LEU A 276 -6.95 -13.02 12.58
N THR A 277 -6.68 -12.24 13.64
CA THR A 277 -5.85 -11.04 13.53
C THR A 277 -4.39 -11.38 13.29
N ARG A 278 -3.88 -12.45 13.91
CA ARG A 278 -2.53 -12.97 13.63
C ARG A 278 -2.39 -13.41 12.18
N GLU A 279 -3.38 -14.11 11.63
CA GLU A 279 -3.39 -14.52 10.22
C GLU A 279 -3.48 -13.32 9.28
N PHE A 280 -4.33 -12.33 9.57
CA PHE A 280 -4.41 -11.11 8.77
C PHE A 280 -3.08 -10.36 8.74
N VAL A 281 -2.50 -10.07 9.91
CA VAL A 281 -1.23 -9.33 9.99
C VAL A 281 -0.11 -10.14 9.33
N GLY A 282 -0.11 -11.48 9.51
CA GLY A 282 0.81 -12.38 8.82
C GLY A 282 0.67 -12.31 7.30
N LEU A 283 -0.55 -12.37 6.77
CA LEU A 283 -0.83 -12.25 5.34
C LEU A 283 -0.40 -10.89 4.79
N SER A 284 -0.77 -9.79 5.46
CA SER A 284 -0.38 -8.45 5.04
C SER A 284 1.12 -8.28 4.97
N ASN A 285 1.87 -8.76 5.97
CA ASN A 285 3.34 -8.71 5.95
C ASN A 285 3.94 -9.60 4.87
N TYR A 286 3.42 -10.82 4.71
CA TYR A 286 3.88 -11.75 3.69
C TYR A 286 3.69 -11.20 2.28
N LEU A 287 2.53 -10.60 2.01
CA LEU A 287 2.24 -9.90 0.76
C LEU A 287 3.03 -8.61 0.62
N ALA A 288 3.30 -7.86 1.69
CA ALA A 288 4.14 -6.66 1.59
C ALA A 288 5.54 -7.00 1.06
N VAL A 289 6.12 -8.12 1.52
CA VAL A 289 7.43 -8.59 1.07
C VAL A 289 7.39 -9.18 -0.34
N ASN A 290 6.41 -10.05 -0.62
CA ASN A 290 6.41 -10.83 -1.86
C ASN A 290 5.62 -10.17 -3.01
N ASN A 291 4.70 -9.26 -2.70
CA ASN A 291 3.84 -8.56 -3.65
C ASN A 291 3.47 -7.14 -3.15
N PRO A 292 4.48 -6.24 -3.00
CA PRO A 292 4.26 -4.89 -2.46
C PRO A 292 3.28 -4.06 -3.29
N ARG A 293 3.20 -4.33 -4.60
CA ARG A 293 2.25 -3.67 -5.50
C ARG A 293 0.80 -3.97 -5.09
N LEU A 294 0.46 -5.23 -4.86
CA LEU A 294 -0.87 -5.61 -4.41
C LEU A 294 -1.26 -4.90 -3.11
N ILE A 295 -0.34 -4.84 -2.15
CA ILE A 295 -0.59 -4.14 -0.88
C ILE A 295 -0.79 -2.64 -1.11
N ASN A 296 0.01 -2.00 -1.96
CA ASN A 296 -0.20 -0.59 -2.29
C ASN A 296 -1.55 -0.37 -2.98
N ASP A 297 -1.88 -1.16 -3.99
CA ASP A 297 -3.16 -1.09 -4.70
C ASP A 297 -4.36 -1.27 -3.76
N LEU A 298 -4.22 -2.13 -2.73
CA LEU A 298 -5.26 -2.35 -1.73
C LEU A 298 -5.56 -1.07 -0.94
N HIS A 299 -4.55 -0.26 -0.60
CA HIS A 299 -4.73 1.00 0.15
C HIS A 299 -5.50 2.07 -0.66
N PHE A 300 -5.48 1.99 -1.99
CA PHE A 300 -6.16 2.94 -2.86
C PHE A 300 -7.55 2.47 -3.33
N GLN A 301 -7.86 1.19 -3.13
CA GLN A 301 -9.10 0.59 -3.59
C GLN A 301 -10.01 0.20 -2.44
N SER A 302 -11.32 0.25 -2.67
CA SER A 302 -12.29 -0.29 -1.72
C SER A 302 -12.51 -1.77 -1.95
N ALA A 303 -12.82 -2.49 -0.87
CA ALA A 303 -13.25 -3.88 -0.93
C ALA A 303 -14.53 -4.08 -1.76
N GLU A 304 -15.37 -3.05 -1.87
CA GLU A 304 -16.66 -3.11 -2.56
C GLU A 304 -16.60 -2.63 -4.00
N LYS A 305 -15.74 -1.66 -4.31
CA LYS A 305 -15.70 -0.99 -5.62
C LYS A 305 -14.34 -1.16 -6.28
N THR A 306 -14.34 -1.40 -7.60
CA THR A 306 -13.12 -1.40 -8.42
C THR A 306 -12.61 0.01 -8.71
N GLU A 307 -13.48 1.01 -8.60
CA GLU A 307 -13.12 2.40 -8.83
C GLU A 307 -12.18 2.93 -7.74
N PRO A 308 -11.15 3.74 -8.11
CA PRO A 308 -10.35 4.49 -7.16
C PRO A 308 -11.25 5.32 -6.26
N GLN A 309 -11.06 5.20 -4.95
CA GLN A 309 -11.79 6.06 -4.02
C GLN A 309 -10.97 7.30 -3.71
N LEU A 310 -11.66 8.42 -3.53
CA LEU A 310 -11.06 9.62 -2.96
C LEU A 310 -10.39 9.27 -1.61
N PRO A 311 -9.31 9.96 -1.23
CA PRO A 311 -8.74 9.83 0.10
C PRO A 311 -9.84 9.95 1.17
N PRO A 312 -9.82 9.09 2.20
CA PRO A 312 -10.78 9.19 3.28
C PRO A 312 -10.56 10.50 4.04
N ASN A 313 -11.64 11.17 4.45
CA ASN A 313 -11.53 12.37 5.25
C ASN A 313 -10.94 12.07 6.65
N ALA A 314 -10.31 13.07 7.28
CA ALA A 314 -9.73 12.93 8.62
C ALA A 314 -10.76 12.49 9.68
N SER A 315 -12.05 12.80 9.46
CA SER A 315 -13.13 12.41 10.39
C SER A 315 -13.33 10.89 10.50
N LEU A 316 -13.11 10.14 9.40
CA LEU A 316 -13.17 8.68 9.44
C LEU A 316 -12.13 8.13 10.41
N TRP A 317 -10.87 8.53 10.25
CA TRP A 317 -9.77 8.04 11.08
C TRP A 317 -9.85 8.55 12.51
N SER A 318 -10.40 9.75 12.73
CA SER A 318 -10.71 10.26 14.08
C SER A 318 -11.74 9.40 14.79
N SER A 319 -12.82 9.01 14.11
CA SER A 319 -13.83 8.11 14.66
C SER A 319 -13.23 6.73 14.99
N ILE A 320 -12.40 6.18 14.10
CA ILE A 320 -11.72 4.90 14.34
C ILE A 320 -10.76 5.00 15.53
N LEU A 321 -9.95 6.06 15.63
CA LEU A 321 -9.04 6.30 16.75
C LEU A 321 -9.75 6.27 18.10
N LEU A 322 -10.94 6.87 18.19
CA LEU A 322 -11.79 6.82 19.39
C LEU A 322 -12.27 5.39 19.70
N SER A 323 -12.68 4.63 18.69
CA SER A 323 -13.11 3.23 18.84
C SER A 323 -11.99 2.29 19.30
N LEU A 324 -10.74 2.56 18.92
CA LEU A 324 -9.58 1.73 19.31
C LEU A 324 -9.18 1.87 20.78
N ARG A 325 -9.59 2.96 21.45
CA ARG A 325 -9.35 3.20 22.89
C ARG A 325 -7.90 2.93 23.30
N PHE A 326 -6.94 3.51 22.58
CA PHE A 326 -5.53 3.34 22.91
C PHE A 326 -5.23 3.84 24.32
N THR A 327 -4.42 3.09 25.06
CA THR A 327 -3.83 3.59 26.32
C THR A 327 -2.82 4.69 26.02
N ASP A 328 -2.48 5.51 27.01
CA ASP A 328 -1.51 6.59 26.81
C ASP A 328 -0.12 6.06 26.48
N GLU A 329 0.25 4.89 26.99
CA GLU A 329 1.48 4.19 26.61
C GLU A 329 1.45 3.74 25.14
N GLN A 330 0.33 3.19 24.67
CA GLN A 330 0.16 2.80 23.27
C GLN A 330 0.25 4.03 22.35
N LYS A 331 -0.41 5.13 22.70
CA LYS A 331 -0.33 6.39 21.95
C LYS A 331 1.12 6.89 21.88
N ALA A 332 1.81 6.95 23.02
CA ALA A 332 3.20 7.38 23.08
C ALA A 332 4.13 6.49 22.23
N GLU A 333 3.88 5.18 22.21
CA GLU A 333 4.64 4.23 21.40
C GLU A 333 4.36 4.38 19.89
N LEU A 334 3.10 4.57 19.48
CA LEU A 334 2.75 4.85 18.09
C LEU A 334 3.40 6.16 17.60
N LEU A 335 3.36 7.21 18.42
CA LEU A 335 3.99 8.49 18.09
C LEU A 335 5.51 8.36 18.01
N ARG A 336 6.15 7.60 18.91
CA ARG A 336 7.57 7.26 18.83
C ARG A 336 7.90 6.50 17.54
N ALA A 337 7.12 5.47 17.19
CA ALA A 337 7.31 4.70 15.96
C ALA A 337 7.15 5.59 14.71
N ARG A 338 6.17 6.51 14.70
CA ARG A 338 5.95 7.50 13.64
C ARG A 338 7.16 8.41 13.46
N ARG A 339 7.70 8.98 14.55
CA ARG A 339 8.91 9.82 14.49
C ARG A 339 10.10 9.05 13.91
N THR A 340 10.35 7.84 14.42
CA THR A 340 11.44 6.99 13.92
C THR A 340 11.28 6.67 12.43
N TYR A 341 10.06 6.38 11.97
CA TYR A 341 9.76 6.16 10.56
C TYR A 341 10.14 7.37 9.70
N PHE A 342 9.64 8.56 10.05
CA PHE A 342 9.88 9.76 9.25
C PHE A 342 11.35 10.22 9.30
N MET A 343 12.01 10.12 10.45
CA MET A 343 13.45 10.40 10.55
C MET A 343 14.30 9.45 9.71
N ARG A 344 13.83 8.23 9.44
CA ARG A 344 14.49 7.29 8.52
C ARG A 344 14.17 7.57 7.05
N VAL A 345 12.94 7.94 6.74
CA VAL A 345 12.49 8.21 5.37
C VAL A 345 13.01 9.55 4.83
N GLY A 346 13.18 10.56 5.69
CA GLY A 346 13.67 11.89 5.30
C GLY A 346 14.96 11.85 4.47
N PRO A 347 16.06 11.26 4.96
CA PRO A 347 17.29 11.11 4.20
C PRO A 347 17.14 10.31 2.90
N LEU A 348 16.28 9.27 2.89
CA LEU A 348 16.03 8.47 1.69
C LEU A 348 15.33 9.29 0.59
N LEU A 349 14.44 10.20 0.95
CA LEU A 349 13.80 11.10 -0.02
C LEU A 349 14.81 12.10 -0.64
N GLN A 350 15.73 12.62 0.17
CA GLN A 350 16.80 13.51 -0.31
C GLN A 350 17.76 12.78 -1.25
N GLU A 351 18.15 11.56 -0.87
CA GLU A 351 18.97 10.68 -1.72
C GLU A 351 18.25 10.39 -3.05
N ARG A 352 16.96 10.04 -3.00
CA ARG A 352 16.15 9.78 -4.21
C ARG A 352 16.14 10.99 -5.15
N ALA A 353 15.89 12.19 -4.63
CA ALA A 353 15.90 13.42 -5.41
C ALA A 353 17.26 13.68 -6.07
N THR A 354 18.35 13.37 -5.37
CA THR A 354 19.72 13.46 -5.91
C THR A 354 19.95 12.45 -7.04
N ILE A 355 19.58 11.18 -6.83
CA ILE A 355 19.70 10.11 -7.85
C ILE A 355 18.90 10.47 -9.10
N GLN A 356 17.66 10.94 -8.93
CA GLN A 356 16.80 11.36 -10.05
C GLN A 356 17.40 12.53 -10.82
N SER A 357 17.96 13.52 -10.12
CA SER A 357 18.64 14.65 -10.76
C SER A 357 19.85 14.19 -11.58
N CYS A 358 20.64 13.24 -11.07
CA CYS A 358 21.75 12.63 -11.82
C CYS A 358 21.27 11.83 -13.04
N LEU A 359 20.18 11.07 -12.91
CA LEU A 359 19.59 10.32 -14.02
C LEU A 359 19.16 11.23 -15.17
N LEU A 360 18.53 12.38 -14.87
CA LEU A 360 18.15 13.36 -15.89
C LEU A 360 19.37 13.90 -16.65
N VAL A 361 20.47 14.20 -15.95
CA VAL A 361 21.70 14.69 -16.58
C VAL A 361 22.37 13.62 -17.46
N VAL A 362 22.32 12.34 -17.06
CA VAL A 362 22.84 11.24 -17.87
C VAL A 362 21.96 11.00 -19.10
N ASP A 363 20.64 11.07 -18.95
CA ASP A 363 19.67 10.89 -20.04
C ASP A 363 19.86 11.90 -21.18
N GLU A 364 20.09 13.17 -20.83
CA GLU A 364 20.41 14.23 -21.81
C GLU A 364 21.73 13.99 -22.57
N ARG A 365 22.66 13.22 -22.00
CA ARG A 365 23.98 12.94 -22.58
C ARG A 365 24.03 11.68 -23.44
N LEU A 366 23.10 10.74 -23.24
CA LEU A 366 23.06 9.41 -23.87
C LEU A 366 22.95 9.41 -25.41
N ALA A 367 23.06 10.55 -26.07
CA ALA A 367 23.24 10.68 -27.51
C ALA A 367 24.62 10.17 -28.04
N GLY A 368 25.22 9.11 -27.44
CA GLY A 368 26.23 8.29 -28.14
C GLY A 368 27.47 7.78 -27.39
N SER A 369 27.56 7.79 -26.05
CA SER A 369 28.75 7.30 -25.31
C SER A 369 28.47 6.04 -24.48
N SER A 370 29.32 5.01 -24.60
CA SER A 370 29.24 3.77 -23.80
C SER A 370 29.60 3.94 -22.31
N VAL A 371 30.27 5.04 -21.95
CA VAL A 371 30.56 5.38 -20.55
C VAL A 371 29.28 5.76 -19.80
N ASP A 372 28.32 6.37 -20.50
CA ASP A 372 27.07 6.82 -19.91
C ASP A 372 26.14 5.63 -19.56
N ASP A 373 26.25 4.50 -20.27
CA ASP A 373 25.50 3.26 -19.97
C ASP A 373 25.86 2.65 -18.61
N LEU A 374 27.15 2.67 -18.23
CA LEU A 374 27.59 2.17 -16.93
C LEU A 374 27.05 3.05 -15.80
N GLN A 375 27.15 4.38 -15.95
CA GLN A 375 26.64 5.33 -14.97
C GLN A 375 25.12 5.23 -14.83
N LEU A 376 24.39 5.04 -15.94
CA LEU A 376 22.94 4.82 -15.92
C LEU A 376 22.57 3.56 -15.12
N ASN A 377 23.31 2.46 -15.31
CA ASN A 377 23.07 1.23 -14.55
C ASN A 377 23.34 1.43 -13.05
N GLU A 378 24.46 2.07 -12.67
CA GLU A 378 24.78 2.35 -11.27
C GLU A 378 23.70 3.21 -10.58
N LEU A 379 23.24 4.26 -11.25
CA LEU A 379 22.17 5.12 -10.75
C LEU A 379 20.83 4.38 -10.65
N SER A 380 20.54 3.48 -11.60
CA SER A 380 19.34 2.63 -11.58
C SER A 380 19.37 1.66 -10.40
N GLU A 381 20.51 1.02 -10.13
CA GLU A 381 20.70 0.15 -8.97
C GLU A 381 20.63 0.93 -7.64
N ALA A 382 21.18 2.15 -7.59
CA ALA A 382 21.07 3.03 -6.44
C ALA A 382 19.60 3.40 -6.16
N LEU A 383 18.84 3.76 -7.20
CA LEU A 383 17.41 4.07 -7.08
C LEU A 383 16.62 2.85 -6.57
N GLN A 384 16.90 1.66 -7.10
CA GLN A 384 16.25 0.43 -6.66
C GLN A 384 16.51 0.15 -5.17
N ARG A 385 17.77 0.27 -4.72
CA ARG A 385 18.14 0.10 -3.30
C ARG A 385 17.46 1.14 -2.41
N ASN A 386 17.40 2.40 -2.84
CA ASN A 386 16.71 3.46 -2.12
C ASN A 386 15.21 3.16 -1.93
N LEU A 387 14.51 2.75 -3.00
CA LEU A 387 13.09 2.37 -2.92
C LEU A 387 12.85 1.15 -2.02
N GLN A 388 13.74 0.14 -2.07
CA GLN A 388 13.68 -1.01 -1.16
C GLN A 388 13.86 -0.59 0.30
N ASN A 389 14.78 0.32 0.59
CA ASN A 389 14.99 0.86 1.94
C ASN A 389 13.77 1.64 2.45
N MET A 390 13.10 2.41 1.60
CA MET A 390 11.86 3.11 1.94
C MET A 390 10.73 2.12 2.25
N HIS A 391 10.55 1.11 1.39
CA HIS A 391 9.56 0.05 1.60
C HIS A 391 9.83 -0.68 2.93
N TYR A 392 11.08 -1.00 3.22
CA TYR A 392 11.44 -1.65 4.47
C TYR A 392 11.16 -0.79 5.70
N ALA A 393 11.47 0.51 5.66
CA ALA A 393 11.12 1.43 6.73
C ALA A 393 9.61 1.41 7.02
N LYS A 394 8.78 1.33 5.98
CA LYS A 394 7.32 1.21 6.10
C LYS A 394 6.93 -0.12 6.75
N CYS A 395 7.50 -1.25 6.30
CA CYS A 395 7.23 -2.56 6.88
C CYS A 395 7.61 -2.63 8.37
N LEU A 396 8.76 -2.04 8.77
CA LEU A 396 9.16 -1.97 10.18
C LEU A 396 8.16 -1.19 11.03
N PHE A 397 7.71 -0.03 10.56
CA PHE A 397 6.69 0.76 11.24
C PHE A 397 5.40 -0.06 11.42
N MET A 398 4.91 -0.67 10.33
CA MET A 398 3.68 -1.46 10.36
C MET A 398 3.81 -2.65 11.31
N MET A 399 4.91 -3.41 11.26
CA MET A 399 5.13 -4.53 12.16
C MET A 399 5.15 -4.12 13.63
N ARG A 400 5.80 -2.99 13.98
CA ARG A 400 5.77 -2.51 15.37
C ARG A 400 4.35 -2.15 15.79
N ALA A 401 3.62 -1.38 14.98
CA ALA A 401 2.25 -0.99 15.30
C ALA A 401 1.33 -2.22 15.49
N TRP A 402 1.32 -3.15 14.54
CA TRP A 402 0.40 -4.29 14.53
C TRP A 402 0.73 -5.38 15.55
N TYR A 403 2.00 -5.69 15.77
CA TYR A 403 2.38 -6.80 16.66
C TYR A 403 2.75 -6.40 18.07
N GLN A 404 3.22 -5.17 18.27
CA GLN A 404 3.85 -4.77 19.54
C GLN A 404 3.05 -3.69 20.27
N VAL A 405 2.23 -2.92 19.55
CA VAL A 405 1.43 -1.86 20.17
C VAL A 405 -0.03 -2.26 20.29
N LEU A 406 -0.66 -2.72 19.21
CA LEU A 406 -2.07 -3.07 19.22
C LEU A 406 -2.30 -4.43 19.88
N THR A 407 -3.40 -4.53 20.65
CA THR A 407 -3.92 -5.82 21.09
C THR A 407 -4.72 -6.49 19.96
N PRO A 408 -4.88 -7.83 19.97
CA PRO A 408 -5.72 -8.51 18.98
C PRO A 408 -7.15 -7.94 18.88
N MET A 409 -7.72 -7.56 20.02
CA MET A 409 -9.05 -6.93 20.07
C MET A 409 -9.06 -5.61 19.29
N GLN A 410 -8.06 -4.76 19.51
CA GLN A 410 -7.92 -3.49 18.78
C GLN A 410 -7.68 -3.71 17.28
N VAL A 411 -6.89 -4.73 16.90
CA VAL A 411 -6.70 -5.08 15.48
C VAL A 411 -8.04 -5.47 14.83
N ALA A 412 -8.83 -6.33 15.47
CA ALA A 412 -10.14 -6.72 14.96
C ALA A 412 -11.12 -5.54 14.89
N THR A 413 -11.16 -4.68 15.92
CA THR A 413 -11.93 -3.44 15.90
C THR A 413 -11.50 -2.55 14.73
N PHE A 414 -10.19 -2.39 14.51
CA PHE A 414 -9.69 -1.59 13.40
C PHE A 414 -10.14 -2.16 12.04
N ILE A 415 -10.02 -3.48 11.87
CA ILE A 415 -10.45 -4.19 10.67
C ILE A 415 -11.92 -3.92 10.34
N VAL A 416 -12.79 -4.06 11.34
CA VAL A 416 -14.25 -3.90 11.16
C VAL A 416 -14.62 -2.44 10.91
N HIS A 417 -14.06 -1.50 11.67
CA HIS A 417 -14.40 -0.09 11.53
C HIS A 417 -13.81 0.58 10.28
N ALA A 418 -12.71 0.05 9.73
CA ALA A 418 -12.12 0.55 8.49
C ALA A 418 -12.93 0.15 7.23
N TYR A 419 -13.73 -0.92 7.29
CA TYR A 419 -14.49 -1.42 6.15
C TYR A 419 -15.43 -0.32 5.57
N PRO A 420 -15.48 -0.13 4.24
CA PRO A 420 -14.97 -0.99 3.16
C PRO A 420 -13.54 -0.70 2.70
N ARG A 421 -12.75 0.05 3.47
CA ARG A 421 -11.34 0.33 3.21
C ARG A 421 -10.43 -0.59 4.02
N PRO A 422 -9.19 -0.83 3.58
CA PRO A 422 -8.21 -1.47 4.45
C PRO A 422 -7.83 -0.53 5.62
N PRO A 423 -7.34 -1.08 6.74
CA PRO A 423 -6.86 -0.28 7.87
C PRO A 423 -5.61 0.51 7.47
N ASP A 424 -5.63 1.83 7.70
CA ASP A 424 -4.48 2.70 7.46
C ASP A 424 -3.92 3.23 8.80
N MET A 425 -2.93 2.51 9.33
CA MET A 425 -2.30 2.87 10.59
C MET A 425 -1.56 4.21 10.52
N MET A 426 -1.03 4.58 9.35
CA MET A 426 -0.35 5.87 9.18
C MET A 426 -1.36 7.02 9.27
N ALA A 427 -2.55 6.86 8.70
CA ALA A 427 -3.61 7.85 8.80
C ALA A 427 -4.14 8.00 10.24
N VAL A 428 -4.31 6.90 10.97
CA VAL A 428 -4.65 6.95 12.41
C VAL A 428 -3.56 7.64 13.22
N CYS A 429 -2.28 7.37 12.94
CA CYS A 429 -1.16 8.04 13.60
C CYS A 429 -1.03 9.52 13.24
N ALA A 430 -1.48 9.93 12.05
CA ALA A 430 -1.52 11.35 11.67
C ALA A 430 -2.53 12.11 12.53
N VAL A 431 -3.76 11.59 12.68
CA VAL A 431 -4.77 12.18 13.57
C VAL A 431 -4.29 12.21 15.02
N LEU A 432 -3.68 11.12 15.49
CA LEU A 432 -3.12 11.06 16.84
C LEU A 432 -2.01 12.09 17.06
N ALA A 433 -1.16 12.31 16.06
CA ALA A 433 -0.08 13.30 16.12
C ALA A 433 -0.61 14.73 16.16
N GLU A 434 -1.63 15.04 15.37
CA GLU A 434 -2.33 16.33 15.40
C GLU A 434 -2.94 16.60 16.79
N GLN A 435 -3.66 15.63 17.36
CA GLN A 435 -4.24 15.72 18.71
C GLN A 435 -3.19 15.91 19.81
N ALA A 436 -2.00 15.33 19.63
CA ALA A 436 -0.90 15.44 20.59
C ALA A 436 -0.03 16.70 20.40
N GLY A 437 -0.30 17.53 19.39
CA GLY A 437 0.53 18.70 19.07
C GLY A 437 1.95 18.33 18.64
N GLU A 438 2.11 17.19 17.96
CA GLU A 438 3.40 16.74 17.45
C GLU A 438 3.94 17.62 16.32
N LEU A 439 5.23 17.47 16.03
CA LEU A 439 5.82 18.12 14.88
C LEU A 439 5.16 17.65 13.57
N PRO A 440 4.93 18.59 12.62
CA PRO A 440 4.40 18.25 11.30
C PRO A 440 5.39 17.32 10.57
N VAL A 441 4.88 16.54 9.61
CA VAL A 441 5.69 15.55 8.86
C VAL A 441 6.90 16.21 8.19
N SER A 442 6.71 17.40 7.62
CA SER A 442 7.78 18.16 6.95
C SER A 442 8.96 18.48 7.89
N ALA A 443 8.71 18.74 9.17
CA ALA A 443 9.75 18.97 10.16
C ALA A 443 10.47 17.65 10.51
N LEU A 444 9.73 16.54 10.67
CA LEU A 444 10.32 15.23 10.95
C LEU A 444 11.18 14.70 9.80
N LEU A 445 10.79 14.95 8.54
CA LEU A 445 11.56 14.56 7.35
C LEU A 445 12.87 15.36 7.21
N ARG A 446 12.94 16.57 7.76
CA ARG A 446 14.14 17.42 7.77
C ARG A 446 14.98 17.24 9.03
N ALA A 447 14.48 16.51 10.03
CA ALA A 447 15.21 16.31 11.26
C ALA A 447 16.55 15.60 10.96
N PRO A 448 17.66 16.05 11.56
CA PRO A 448 18.96 15.41 11.35
C PRO A 448 18.86 13.93 11.75
N LYS A 449 19.52 13.05 10.99
CA LYS A 449 19.62 11.63 11.34
C LYS A 449 20.09 11.57 12.79
N PRO A 450 19.36 10.89 13.70
CA PRO A 450 19.80 10.80 15.08
C PRO A 450 21.16 10.14 15.03
N ARG A 451 22.18 10.79 15.61
CA ARG A 451 23.51 10.19 15.69
C ARG A 451 23.31 8.83 16.34
N GLU A 452 23.58 7.78 15.59
CA GLU A 452 23.67 6.44 16.13
C GLU A 452 24.77 6.55 17.17
N VAL A 453 24.37 6.65 18.44
CA VAL A 453 25.32 6.59 19.54
C VAL A 453 25.96 5.21 19.37
N PRO A 454 27.27 5.13 19.07
CA PRO A 454 27.92 3.85 18.94
C PRO A 454 27.57 3.08 20.21
N VAL A 455 26.90 1.94 20.06
CA VAL A 455 26.57 1.11 21.20
C VAL A 455 27.92 0.68 21.76
N LEU A 456 28.37 1.38 22.80
CA LEU A 456 29.61 1.15 23.51
C LEU A 456 29.52 -0.27 24.08
N GLY A 457 29.97 -1.26 23.31
CA GLY A 457 29.81 -2.68 23.64
C GLY A 457 29.62 -3.61 22.43
N SER A 458 29.21 -3.13 21.25
CA SER A 458 29.20 -3.97 20.05
C SER A 458 30.60 -4.05 19.44
N SER A 459 31.44 -4.89 20.05
CA SER A 459 32.74 -5.27 19.51
C SER A 459 32.55 -5.88 18.11
N PRO A 460 33.24 -5.41 17.07
CA PRO A 460 33.02 -5.86 15.68
C PRO A 460 33.47 -7.30 15.37
N ASN A 461 33.85 -8.09 16.39
CA ASN A 461 34.46 -9.42 16.25
C ASN A 461 33.82 -10.52 17.12
N LEU A 462 32.64 -10.31 17.69
CA LEU A 462 31.90 -11.40 18.33
C LEU A 462 30.73 -11.77 17.44
N GLU A 463 30.84 -12.95 16.81
CA GLU A 463 29.71 -13.63 16.18
C GLU A 463 28.52 -13.60 17.15
N PRO A 464 27.31 -13.27 16.67
CA PRO A 464 26.14 -13.28 17.53
C PRO A 464 26.01 -14.67 18.15
N PRO A 465 25.83 -14.81 19.47
CA PRO A 465 25.64 -16.10 20.09
C PRO A 465 24.45 -16.77 19.41
N CYS A 466 24.67 -17.95 18.84
CA CYS A 466 23.64 -18.82 18.30
C CYS A 466 22.54 -18.95 19.35
N THR A 467 21.44 -18.24 19.18
CA THR A 467 20.21 -18.47 19.93
C THR A 467 19.70 -19.83 19.51
N GLY A 468 19.92 -20.82 20.38
CA GLY A 468 19.40 -22.17 20.22
C GLY A 468 17.89 -22.13 19.97
N SER A 469 17.46 -22.96 19.02
CA SER A 469 16.05 -23.26 18.75
C SER A 469 15.36 -23.71 20.04
N ILE A 470 14.36 -22.96 20.51
CA ILE A 470 13.51 -23.30 21.66
C ILE A 470 12.24 -24.07 21.21
N PHE A 471 12.23 -24.66 20.01
CA PHE A 471 11.13 -25.51 19.57
C PHE A 471 11.65 -26.83 19.00
N ASP A 472 12.12 -27.70 19.89
CA ASP A 472 11.99 -29.16 19.76
C ASP A 472 11.26 -29.66 21.00
N VAL A 473 9.93 -29.66 20.96
CA VAL A 473 9.12 -30.49 21.85
C VAL A 473 9.04 -31.86 21.18
N GLU A 474 10.10 -32.67 21.34
CA GLU A 474 9.97 -34.12 21.16
C GLU A 474 9.16 -34.65 22.34
N THR A 475 7.90 -34.96 22.09
CA THR A 475 7.09 -35.80 22.98
C THR A 475 7.68 -37.21 22.99
N HIS A 476 8.56 -37.50 23.94
CA HIS A 476 8.90 -38.88 24.27
C HIS A 476 7.66 -39.62 24.82
N PRO A 477 7.28 -40.79 24.29
CA PRO A 477 6.28 -41.63 24.92
C PRO A 477 6.85 -42.21 26.22
N ALA A 478 6.13 -42.00 27.32
CA ALA A 478 6.44 -42.58 28.62
C ALA A 478 6.53 -44.10 28.52
N SER A 479 7.66 -44.68 28.94
CA SER A 479 7.78 -46.11 29.18
C SER A 479 6.89 -46.53 30.36
N PRO A 480 6.24 -47.70 30.30
CA PRO A 480 5.45 -48.20 31.42
C PRO A 480 6.35 -48.64 32.59
N PRO A 481 5.86 -48.55 33.84
CA PRO A 481 6.62 -49.00 35.00
C PRO A 481 6.81 -50.51 34.98
N ALA A 482 8.05 -50.95 35.14
CA ALA A 482 8.41 -52.34 35.38
C ALA A 482 7.97 -52.79 36.78
N SER A 483 7.62 -54.08 36.85
CA SER A 483 7.09 -54.84 37.99
C SER A 483 8.07 -54.98 39.14
#